data_AF-H1VNH5-F1
#
_entry.id   AF-H1VNH5-F1
#
_cell.length_a   1.000
_cell.length_b   1.000
_cell.length_c   1.000
_cell.angle_alpha   90.00
_cell.angle_beta   90.00
_cell.angle_gamma   90.00
#
_symmetry.space_group_name_H-M   'P 1'
#
loop_
_entity.id
_entity.type
_entity.pdbx_description
1 polymer ?
#
loop_
_entity_poly.entity_id
_entity_poly.type
_entity_poly.pdbx_seq_one_letter_code
_entity_poly.pdbx_strand_id
1 'polypeptide(L)'
;YECSAFIIDTWVEKAAGNRTNIAPQSIPWEMIRYLVTETYGGKIDNEGDFKQLNELVHSFLTPSAYDVGHKLVEGADNQEEGSLVVPSGTSLQDFMAWIHKLPEREPPTYLGLPANAEKLLLVGLGRSLIGNLKKVTELLEEGEQLMVEA
;
A
#
# COMPACT_ATOMS: atom_id res chain seq x y z
N TYR A 1 3.91 -10.05 7.17
CA TYR A 1 4.85 -10.20 6.04
C TYR A 1 5.47 -11.60 6.03
N GLU A 2 6.32 -11.97 7.00
CA GLU A 2 7.02 -13.27 6.99
C GLU A 2 6.09 -14.47 6.81
N CYS A 3 4.96 -14.51 7.52
CA CYS A 3 3.96 -15.57 7.35
C CYS A 3 3.39 -15.64 5.92
N SER A 4 3.14 -14.49 5.29
CA SER A 4 2.59 -14.42 3.93
C SER A 4 3.61 -14.83 2.88
N ALA A 5 4.88 -14.47 3.07
CA ALA A 5 5.97 -14.98 2.24
C ALA A 5 6.06 -16.51 2.35
N PHE A 6 6.03 -17.05 3.56
CA PHE A 6 6.02 -18.50 3.80
C PHE A 6 4.83 -19.21 3.14
N ILE A 7 3.63 -18.62 3.21
CA ILE A 7 2.43 -19.14 2.52
C ILE A 7 2.68 -19.20 1.00
N ILE A 8 3.18 -18.12 0.41
CA ILE A 8 3.46 -18.04 -1.03
C ILE A 8 4.51 -19.08 -1.42
N ASP A 9 5.64 -19.13 -0.72
CA ASP A 9 6.73 -20.08 -0.99
C ASP A 9 6.21 -21.53 -0.93
N THR A 10 5.49 -21.89 0.14
CA THR A 10 4.96 -23.25 0.33
C THR A 10 4.05 -23.67 -0.83
N TRP A 11 3.13 -22.79 -1.26
CA TRP A 11 2.16 -23.14 -2.30
C TRP A 11 2.75 -23.07 -3.71
N VAL A 12 3.68 -22.15 -3.96
CA VAL A 12 4.40 -22.05 -5.23
C VAL A 12 5.34 -23.23 -5.40
N GLU A 13 6.11 -23.61 -4.37
CA GLU A 13 6.99 -24.80 -4.40
C GLU A 13 6.18 -26.08 -4.59
N LYS A 14 5.08 -26.24 -3.85
CA LYS A 14 4.19 -27.40 -3.99
C LYS A 14 3.57 -27.48 -5.39
N ALA A 15 3.16 -26.34 -5.95
CA ALA A 15 2.64 -26.29 -7.32
C ALA A 15 3.74 -26.59 -8.34
N ALA A 16 4.96 -26.07 -8.16
CA ALA A 16 6.07 -26.26 -9.09
C ALA A 16 6.65 -27.68 -9.07
N GLY A 17 6.74 -28.31 -7.90
CA GLY A 17 7.49 -29.56 -7.73
C GLY A 17 8.95 -29.34 -8.12
N ASN A 18 9.45 -30.11 -9.08
CA ASN A 18 10.86 -30.03 -9.55
C ASN A 18 11.05 -29.11 -10.77
N ARG A 19 10.05 -28.30 -11.14
CA ARG A 19 10.12 -27.44 -12.32
C ARG A 19 10.77 -26.10 -11.98
N THR A 20 11.57 -25.58 -12.91
CA THR A 20 12.15 -24.23 -12.79
C THR A 20 11.16 -23.11 -13.16
N ASN A 21 10.07 -23.45 -13.86
CA ASN A 21 9.02 -22.51 -14.28
C ASN A 21 7.64 -23.16 -14.10
N ILE A 22 6.63 -22.33 -13.80
CA ILE A 22 5.23 -22.75 -13.71
C ILE A 22 4.33 -21.79 -14.48
N ALA A 23 3.23 -22.31 -15.03
CA ALA A 23 2.21 -21.45 -15.59
C ALA A 23 1.48 -20.71 -14.44
N PRO A 24 1.23 -19.39 -14.55
CA PRO A 24 0.52 -18.65 -13.50
C PRO A 24 -0.84 -19.25 -13.15
N GLN A 25 -1.54 -19.84 -14.13
CA GLN A 25 -2.83 -20.51 -13.93
C GLN A 25 -2.73 -21.80 -13.10
N SER A 26 -1.54 -22.37 -12.93
CA SER A 26 -1.30 -23.55 -12.09
C SER A 26 -1.05 -23.21 -10.62
N ILE A 27 -0.87 -21.93 -10.30
CA ILE A 27 -0.71 -21.48 -8.91
C ILE A 27 -2.08 -21.53 -8.22
N PRO A 28 -2.18 -22.08 -6.99
CA PRO A 28 -3.44 -22.17 -6.26
C PRO A 28 -3.82 -20.82 -5.63
N TRP A 29 -4.17 -19.85 -6.48
CA TRP A 29 -4.46 -18.47 -6.09
C TRP A 29 -5.51 -18.35 -4.98
N GLU A 30 -6.61 -19.09 -5.07
CA GLU A 30 -7.66 -19.08 -4.04
C GLU A 30 -7.11 -19.40 -2.64
N MET A 31 -6.23 -20.40 -2.54
CA MET A 31 -5.64 -20.79 -1.26
C MET A 31 -4.68 -19.74 -0.72
N ILE A 32 -3.85 -19.17 -1.60
CA ILE A 32 -2.93 -18.10 -1.20
C ILE A 32 -3.73 -16.88 -0.74
N ARG A 33 -4.73 -16.45 -1.52
CA ARG A 33 -5.61 -15.32 -1.20
C ARG A 33 -6.33 -15.51 0.11
N TYR A 34 -6.93 -16.68 0.33
CA TYR A 34 -7.60 -17.02 1.57
C TYR A 34 -6.65 -16.89 2.76
N LEU A 35 -5.50 -17.59 2.72
CA LEU A 35 -4.55 -17.59 3.84
C LEU A 35 -3.92 -16.22 4.10
N VAL A 36 -3.63 -15.44 3.05
CA VAL A 36 -3.12 -14.07 3.19
C VAL A 36 -4.19 -13.16 3.81
N THR A 37 -5.43 -13.26 3.35
CA THR A 37 -6.56 -12.49 3.90
C THR A 37 -6.76 -12.80 5.37
N GLU A 38 -6.74 -14.07 5.77
CA GLU A 38 -6.85 -14.45 7.19
C GLU A 38 -5.67 -13.94 8.02
N THR A 39 -4.44 -13.98 7.47
CA THR A 39 -3.22 -13.53 8.17
C THR A 39 -3.26 -12.04 8.49
N TYR A 40 -3.72 -11.21 7.55
CA TYR A 40 -3.83 -9.75 7.74
C TYR A 40 -5.16 -9.35 8.40
N GLY A 41 -6.22 -10.10 8.13
CA GLY A 41 -7.59 -9.83 8.57
C GLY A 41 -7.89 -10.23 10.00
N GLY A 42 -7.06 -11.08 10.63
CA GLY A 42 -7.29 -11.53 12.01
C GLY A 42 -7.29 -10.42 13.09
N LYS A 43 -6.87 -9.19 12.74
CA LYS A 43 -6.95 -8.00 13.61
C LYS A 43 -8.08 -7.04 13.25
N ILE A 44 -8.82 -7.33 12.18
CA ILE A 44 -9.87 -6.47 11.67
C ILE A 44 -11.20 -6.92 12.29
N ASP A 45 -11.86 -6.02 13.00
CA ASP A 45 -13.16 -6.22 13.63
C ASP A 45 -14.32 -5.59 12.84
N ASN A 46 -14.00 -4.74 11.85
CA ASN A 46 -14.95 -4.10 10.96
C ASN A 46 -15.15 -4.92 9.68
N GLU A 47 -16.39 -5.30 9.38
CA GLU A 47 -16.74 -6.08 8.19
C GLU A 47 -16.41 -5.35 6.87
N GLY A 48 -16.57 -4.03 6.82
CA GLY A 48 -16.22 -3.20 5.68
C GLY A 48 -14.72 -3.17 5.41
N ASP A 49 -13.91 -3.01 6.46
CA ASP A 49 -12.44 -3.04 6.34
C ASP A 49 -11.95 -4.44 5.94
N PHE A 50 -12.60 -5.49 6.45
CA PHE A 50 -12.26 -6.86 6.07
C PHE A 50 -12.59 -7.12 4.60
N LYS A 51 -13.74 -6.62 4.12
CA LYS A 51 -14.10 -6.67 2.71
C LYS A 51 -13.09 -5.91 1.84
N GLN A 52 -12.67 -4.72 2.26
CA GLN A 52 -11.66 -3.92 1.56
C GLN A 52 -10.31 -4.66 1.48
N LEU A 53 -9.88 -5.29 2.58
CA LEU A 53 -8.68 -6.14 2.58
C LEU A 53 -8.82 -7.28 1.57
N ASN A 54 -9.96 -7.97 1.57
CA ASN A 54 -10.21 -9.07 0.65
C ASN A 54 -10.14 -8.61 -0.81
N GLU A 55 -10.77 -7.48 -1.16
CA GLU A 55 -10.69 -6.87 -2.49
C GLU A 55 -9.25 -6.52 -2.89
N LEU A 56 -8.46 -5.96 -1.96
CA LEU A 56 -7.05 -5.64 -2.16
C LEU A 56 -6.19 -6.88 -2.43
N VAL A 57 -6.42 -7.96 -1.67
CA VAL A 57 -5.71 -9.23 -1.88
C VAL A 57 -6.06 -9.83 -3.25
N HIS A 58 -7.32 -9.72 -3.68
CA HIS A 58 -7.77 -10.22 -4.98
C HIS A 58 -7.22 -9.41 -6.16
N SER A 59 -6.96 -8.12 -6.00
CA SER A 59 -6.40 -7.29 -7.06
C SER A 59 -4.92 -7.59 -7.33
N PHE A 60 -4.13 -7.90 -6.31
CA PHE A 60 -2.70 -8.16 -6.46
C PHE A 60 -2.33 -9.63 -6.70
N LEU A 61 -3.02 -10.57 -6.05
CA LEU A 61 -2.71 -12.00 -6.15
C LEU A 61 -3.59 -12.66 -7.21
N THR A 62 -3.28 -12.35 -8.46
CA THR A 62 -4.02 -12.80 -9.65
C THR A 62 -3.07 -13.34 -10.72
N PRO A 63 -3.47 -14.34 -11.53
CA PRO A 63 -2.67 -14.80 -12.66
C PRO A 63 -2.28 -13.68 -13.63
N SER A 64 -3.16 -12.68 -13.81
CA SER A 64 -2.95 -11.56 -14.73
C SER A 64 -1.79 -10.65 -14.33
N ALA A 65 -1.30 -10.74 -13.09
CA ALA A 65 -0.10 -10.03 -12.65
C ALA A 65 1.17 -10.47 -13.40
N TYR A 66 1.14 -11.63 -14.05
CA TYR A 66 2.22 -12.15 -14.89
C TYR A 66 2.08 -11.76 -16.36
N ASP A 67 1.00 -11.06 -16.74
CA ASP A 67 0.84 -10.57 -18.11
C ASP A 67 1.82 -9.41 -18.37
N VAL A 68 2.34 -9.35 -19.59
CA VAL A 68 3.28 -8.30 -19.99
C VAL A 68 2.58 -6.93 -19.90
N GLY A 69 3.16 -6.02 -19.13
CA GLY A 69 2.60 -4.68 -18.97
C GLY A 69 1.41 -4.61 -18.01
N HIS A 70 1.24 -5.60 -17.12
CA HIS A 70 0.22 -5.55 -16.08
C HIS A 70 0.34 -4.28 -15.22
N LYS A 71 -0.77 -3.56 -15.08
CA LYS A 71 -0.86 -2.32 -14.31
C LYS A 71 -1.34 -2.64 -12.89
N LEU A 72 -0.50 -2.35 -11.89
CA LEU A 72 -0.88 -2.36 -10.47
C LEU A 72 -1.85 -1.23 -10.16
N VAL A 73 -1.63 -0.08 -10.79
CA VAL A 73 -2.45 1.12 -10.63
C VAL A 73 -2.74 1.67 -12.02
N GLU A 74 -4.02 1.86 -12.33
CA GLU A 74 -4.42 2.55 -13.55
C GLU A 74 -4.23 4.06 -13.38
N GLY A 75 -3.66 4.71 -14.41
CA GLY A 75 -3.57 6.17 -14.45
C GLY A 75 -4.95 6.80 -14.58
N ALA A 76 -5.11 8.02 -14.08
CA ALA A 76 -6.33 8.79 -14.30
C ALA A 76 -6.51 9.04 -15.82
N ASP A 77 -7.72 8.82 -16.33
CA ASP A 77 -8.12 9.11 -17.71
C ASP A 77 -7.24 8.48 -18.81
N ASN A 78 -6.82 7.21 -18.64
CA ASN A 78 -5.98 6.48 -19.60
C ASN A 78 -4.66 7.17 -19.98
N GLN A 79 -4.23 8.16 -19.20
CA GLN A 79 -2.92 8.78 -19.37
C GLN A 79 -1.84 7.87 -18.77
N GLU A 80 -0.71 7.73 -19.46
CA GLU A 80 0.44 6.95 -18.96
C GLU A 80 1.02 7.57 -17.68
N GLU A 81 0.90 8.90 -17.55
CA GLU A 81 1.25 9.66 -16.36
C GLU A 81 0.38 9.22 -15.16
N GLY A 82 0.99 8.46 -14.26
CA GLY A 82 0.36 7.95 -13.04
C GLY A 82 0.00 6.46 -13.07
N SER A 83 0.18 5.78 -14.20
CA SER A 83 0.06 4.31 -14.24
C SER A 83 1.29 3.64 -13.64
N LEU A 84 1.08 2.60 -12.82
CA LEU A 84 2.16 1.83 -12.21
C LEU A 84 2.17 0.42 -12.81
N VAL A 85 3.18 0.13 -13.64
CA VAL A 85 3.31 -1.14 -14.37
C VAL A 85 4.32 -2.03 -13.66
N VAL A 86 4.02 -3.32 -13.48
CA VAL A 86 4.99 -4.28 -12.91
C VAL A 86 6.23 -4.44 -13.79
N PRO A 87 7.43 -4.68 -13.21
CA PRO A 87 8.61 -4.98 -14.01
C PRO A 87 8.44 -6.32 -14.72
N SER A 88 8.96 -6.44 -15.95
CA SER A 88 8.92 -7.67 -16.75
C SER A 88 10.06 -8.65 -16.44
N GLY A 89 11.01 -8.24 -15.60
CA GLY A 89 12.16 -9.06 -15.22
C GLY A 89 11.83 -10.06 -14.12
N THR A 90 12.62 -11.13 -14.04
CA THR A 90 12.44 -12.20 -13.05
C THR A 90 13.55 -12.20 -11.98
N SER A 91 14.51 -11.27 -12.06
CA SER A 91 15.62 -11.19 -11.12
C SER A 91 15.38 -10.13 -10.05
N LEU A 92 15.97 -10.32 -8.87
CA LEU A 92 15.95 -9.31 -7.80
C LEU A 92 16.45 -7.94 -8.28
N GLN A 93 17.46 -7.92 -9.17
CA GLN A 93 18.01 -6.69 -9.71
C GLN A 93 16.99 -5.93 -10.56
N ASP A 94 16.15 -6.63 -11.33
CA ASP A 94 15.08 -6.00 -12.12
C ASP A 94 14.05 -5.32 -11.22
N PHE A 95 13.63 -5.99 -10.14
CA PHE A 95 12.71 -5.42 -9.16
C PHE A 95 13.32 -4.23 -8.42
N MET A 96 14.59 -4.32 -7.98
CA MET A 96 15.26 -3.21 -7.33
C MET A 96 15.41 -1.99 -8.25
N ALA A 97 15.78 -2.21 -9.52
CA ALA A 97 15.87 -1.14 -10.51
C ALA A 97 14.52 -0.49 -10.79
N TRP A 98 13.42 -1.25 -10.73
CA TRP A 98 12.06 -0.74 -10.84
C TRP A 98 11.67 0.11 -9.61
N ILE A 99 11.94 -0.38 -8.39
CA ILE A 99 11.71 0.37 -7.14
C ILE A 99 12.45 1.71 -7.16
N HIS A 100 13.72 1.73 -7.60
CA HIS A 100 14.52 2.95 -7.65
C HIS A 100 14.04 3.98 -8.69
N LYS A 101 13.15 3.61 -9.62
CA LYS A 101 12.54 4.53 -10.58
C LYS A 101 11.25 5.15 -10.08
N LEU A 102 10.71 4.68 -8.95
CA LEU A 102 9.50 5.24 -8.37
C LEU A 102 9.73 6.71 -7.97
N PRO A 103 8.71 7.58 -8.09
CA PRO A 103 8.82 8.96 -7.68
C PRO A 103 9.05 9.09 -6.17
N GLU A 104 9.75 10.13 -5.74
CA GLU A 104 9.96 10.41 -4.30
C GLU A 104 8.64 10.67 -3.55
N ARG A 105 7.63 11.18 -4.27
CA ARG A 105 6.26 11.37 -3.76
C ARG A 105 5.30 10.49 -4.55
N GLU A 106 4.79 9.47 -3.87
CA GLU A 106 3.78 8.57 -4.41
C GLU A 106 2.38 9.17 -4.28
N PRO A 107 1.55 9.14 -5.35
CA PRO A 107 0.22 9.70 -5.30
C PRO A 107 -0.72 8.81 -4.48
N PRO A 108 -1.76 9.38 -3.81
CA PRO A 108 -2.71 8.59 -3.02
C PRO A 108 -3.49 7.57 -3.87
N THR A 109 -3.53 7.76 -5.19
CA THR A 109 -4.10 6.80 -6.14
C THR A 109 -3.39 5.45 -6.13
N TYR A 110 -2.13 5.38 -5.70
CA TYR A 110 -1.43 4.10 -5.52
C TYR A 110 -2.07 3.24 -4.41
N LEU A 111 -2.78 3.87 -3.48
CA LEU A 111 -3.52 3.21 -2.41
C LEU A 111 -4.99 2.97 -2.79
N GLY A 112 -5.39 3.22 -4.04
CA GLY A 112 -6.79 3.21 -4.47
C GLY A 112 -7.61 4.37 -3.93
N LEU A 113 -6.97 5.39 -3.34
CA LEU A 113 -7.63 6.58 -2.83
C LEU A 113 -7.77 7.64 -3.94
N PRO A 114 -8.79 8.50 -3.88
CA PRO A 114 -8.94 9.55 -4.86
C PRO A 114 -7.79 10.56 -4.75
N ALA A 115 -7.42 11.19 -5.87
CA ALA A 115 -6.29 12.13 -5.93
C ALA A 115 -6.39 13.30 -4.94
N ASN A 116 -7.61 13.67 -4.52
CA ASN A 116 -7.85 14.72 -3.53
C ASN A 116 -7.68 14.26 -2.06
N ALA A 117 -7.42 12.98 -1.79
CA ALA A 117 -7.22 12.48 -0.44
C ALA A 117 -6.04 13.16 0.28
N GLU A 118 -4.97 13.46 -0.46
CA GLU A 118 -3.82 14.20 0.06
C GLU A 118 -4.21 15.62 0.50
N LYS A 119 -5.12 16.28 -0.21
CA LYS A 119 -5.65 17.59 0.18
C LYS A 119 -6.36 17.54 1.53
N LEU A 120 -7.12 16.47 1.80
CA LEU A 120 -7.79 16.27 3.08
C LEU A 120 -6.77 16.08 4.22
N LEU A 121 -5.72 15.30 3.96
CA LEU A 121 -4.61 15.13 4.92
C LEU A 121 -3.94 16.47 5.24
N LEU A 122 -3.59 17.26 4.23
CA LEU A 122 -2.96 18.58 4.39
C LEU A 122 -3.84 19.57 5.17
N VAL A 123 -5.15 19.57 4.94
CA VAL A 123 -6.10 20.38 5.73
C VAL A 123 -6.10 19.96 7.20
N GLY A 124 -6.09 18.65 7.48
CA GLY A 124 -6.01 18.11 8.83
C GLY A 124 -4.72 18.53 9.54
N LEU A 125 -3.57 18.38 8.87
CA LEU A 125 -2.26 18.80 9.38
C LEU A 125 -2.21 20.31 9.64
N GLY A 126 -2.75 21.13 8.73
CA GLY A 126 -2.83 22.58 8.89
C GLY A 126 -3.64 22.99 10.12
N ARG A 127 -4.79 22.33 10.36
CA ARG A 127 -5.59 22.56 11.57
C ARG A 127 -4.84 22.18 12.84
N SER A 128 -4.14 21.05 12.83
CA SER A 128 -3.31 20.61 13.97
C SER A 128 -2.18 21.60 14.26
N LEU A 129 -1.50 22.09 13.22
CA LEU A 129 -0.43 23.08 13.34
C LEU A 129 -0.91 24.39 13.95
N ILE A 130 -2.04 24.93 13.46
CA ILE A 130 -2.65 26.15 14.02
C ILE A 130 -3.05 25.93 15.48
N GLY A 131 -3.63 24.78 15.81
CA GLY A 131 -3.99 24.43 17.18
C GLY A 131 -2.79 24.35 18.12
N ASN A 132 -1.68 23.76 17.66
CA ASN A 132 -0.45 23.68 18.43
C ASN A 132 0.20 25.06 18.60
N LEU A 133 0.21 25.89 17.55
CA LEU A 133 0.71 27.25 17.63
C LEU A 133 -0.06 28.07 18.65
N LYS A 134 -1.40 27.98 18.63
CA LYS A 134 -2.27 28.65 19.60
C LYS A 134 -1.93 28.25 21.05
N LYS A 135 -1.72 26.96 21.32
CA LYS A 135 -1.32 26.50 22.66
C LYS A 135 0.02 27.07 23.09
N VAL A 136 0.99 27.12 22.18
CA VAL A 136 2.31 27.71 22.48
C VAL A 136 2.17 29.20 22.79
N THR A 137 1.37 29.95 22.03
CA THR A 137 1.15 31.38 22.29
C THR A 137 0.43 31.62 23.60
N GLU A 138 -0.61 30.84 23.93
CA GLU A 138 -1.33 30.94 25.21
C GLU A 138 -0.39 30.69 26.40
N LEU A 139 0.46 29.65 26.33
CA LEU A 139 1.44 29.36 27.38
C LEU A 139 2.51 30.45 27.54
N LEU A 140 2.91 31.09 26.43
CA LEU A 140 3.85 32.22 26.47
C LEU A 140 3.20 33.45 27.13
N GLU A 141 1.96 33.75 26.79
CA GLU A 141 1.19 34.85 27.40
C GLU A 141 0.97 34.62 28.91
N GLU A 142 0.64 33.39 29.32
CA GLU A 142 0.55 33.00 30.74
C GLU A 142 1.91 33.18 31.46
N GLY A 143 3.01 32.79 30.83
CA GLY A 143 4.36 32.96 31.37
C GLY A 143 4.79 34.42 31.51
N GLU A 144 4.42 35.28 30.55
CA GLU A 144 4.68 36.72 30.62
C GLU A 144 3.88 37.39 31.75
N GLN A 145 2.61 37.02 31.94
CA GLN A 145 1.79 37.56 33.03
C GLN A 145 2.36 37.21 34.41
N LEU A 146 2.81 35.97 34.62
CA LEU A 146 3.43 35.55 35.87
C LEU A 146 4.76 36.29 36.16
N MET A 147 5.52 36.69 35.14
CA MET A 147 6.74 37.49 35.33
C MET A 147 6.45 38.96 35.68
N VAL A 148 5.31 39.51 35.25
CA VAL A 148 4.90 40.89 35.56
C VAL A 148 4.33 40.99 36.97
N GLU A 149 3.79 39.91 37.54
CA GLU A 149 3.21 39.86 38.87
C GLU A 149 4.21 39.52 40.02
N ALA A 150 5.46 39.16 39.70
CA ALA A 150 6.52 38.82 40.65
C ALA A 150 7.48 39.99 40.93
#